data_AF-A0A0G0AVR8-F1
#
_entry.id   AF-A0A0G0AVR8-F1
#
_cell.length_a   1.000
_cell.length_b   1.000
_cell.length_c   1.000
_cell.angle_alpha   90.00
_cell.angle_beta   90.00
_cell.angle_gamma   90.00
#
_symmetry.space_group_name_H-M   'P 1'
#
loop_
_entity.id
_entity.type
_entity.pdbx_description
1 polymer ?
#
loop_
_entity_poly.entity_id
_entity_poly.type
_entity_poly.pdbx_seq_one_letter_code
_entity_poly.pdbx_strand_id
1 'polypeptide(L)'
;MKKIICLLCFISFAYKLNPVGFNLSNKTVTLKVSSGANLKLNSPITNVNGTIIKESGANIDGSSITFNDGSFNDSTGKVKVLGTLDFGDIKKIILDGNKNFEGKRGDVLQAINISGQDNIVQGVLSVLDDIELQDINSSVLFNIRTRLDSNINLNSGSMILGDDLAFLDTKRIFGPGSVDLAGHRLSLGAKDLTWDEPILFKDASDIKLNSNLYLNSTWTFSGSSILCGGDKIIFLNTDNCIRVLANSHLLIRDAVLYGLSGSNISCIDDSSVISLQNVKIILDNNFNFTSGALIFWDTVEFIGKNKTFNYQTNMTSTIKDNAIIVLGNTVTFSYAPSSGKNNLLEFEADDSTINLNGGTIYTAYTGLDLLKGRIVVDKNSNLIIESKNWLYESVTSTYNNLDDAITYTTYDYTYGISGYLNLGNDVQEYDFKVDILNGANLKIYSGILSCNNTLDSCICTNDSMSCLSFMAGSHFDVCHDLNIGSGQIVLYGGAGLRTFNNAIISGSISRHN
;
A
#
# COMPACT_ATOMS: atom_id res chain seq x y z
N MET A 1 -50.37 -42.55 34.04
CA MET A 1 -49.09 -41.79 34.00
C MET A 1 -49.08 -40.78 35.13
N LYS A 2 -48.22 -40.98 36.14
CA LYS A 2 -48.18 -40.18 37.37
C LYS A 2 -47.66 -38.77 37.08
N LYS A 3 -48.51 -37.75 37.22
CA LYS A 3 -48.10 -36.35 37.39
C LYS A 3 -47.69 -36.17 38.85
N ILE A 4 -46.40 -35.92 39.10
CA ILE A 4 -45.93 -35.43 40.40
C ILE A 4 -46.02 -33.91 40.32
N ILE A 5 -47.06 -33.35 40.93
CA ILE A 5 -47.17 -31.92 41.24
C ILE A 5 -46.42 -31.73 42.56
N CYS A 6 -45.26 -31.08 42.51
CA CYS A 6 -44.54 -30.67 43.70
C CYS A 6 -45.19 -29.38 44.22
N LEU A 7 -46.08 -29.51 45.21
CA LEU A 7 -46.70 -28.39 45.91
C LEU A 7 -45.73 -27.92 47.02
N LEU A 8 -45.09 -26.78 46.84
CA LEU A 8 -44.32 -26.11 47.90
C LEU A 8 -45.32 -25.41 48.85
N CYS A 9 -45.61 -26.04 49.99
CA CYS A 9 -46.27 -25.39 51.12
C CYS A 9 -45.27 -24.48 51.85
N PHE A 10 -45.49 -23.16 51.81
CA PHE A 10 -44.81 -22.23 52.71
C PHE A 10 -45.45 -22.29 54.10
N ILE A 11 -44.76 -22.89 55.06
CA ILE A 11 -45.04 -22.70 56.49
C ILE A 11 -44.21 -21.50 56.95
N SER A 12 -44.88 -20.42 57.34
CA SER A 12 -44.24 -19.21 57.86
C SER A 12 -43.73 -19.44 59.29
N PHE A 13 -42.49 -19.90 59.42
CA PHE A 13 -41.68 -19.65 60.61
C PHE A 13 -40.81 -18.42 60.34
N ALA A 14 -41.01 -17.35 61.11
CA ALA A 14 -40.20 -16.14 61.09
C ALA A 14 -38.82 -16.40 61.71
N TYR A 15 -37.97 -17.15 61.01
CA TYR A 15 -36.53 -17.00 61.15
C TYR A 15 -36.09 -15.96 60.12
N LYS A 16 -35.27 -14.98 60.53
CA LYS A 16 -34.40 -14.26 59.61
C LYS A 16 -33.45 -15.30 59.00
N LEU A 17 -33.93 -16.00 57.95
CA LEU A 17 -33.03 -16.63 57.02
C LEU A 17 -32.27 -15.46 56.39
N ASN A 18 -30.99 -15.33 56.75
CA ASN A 18 -30.08 -14.61 55.88
C ASN A 18 -30.33 -15.18 54.48
N PRO A 19 -30.63 -14.36 53.46
CA PRO A 19 -30.85 -14.88 52.13
C PRO A 19 -29.58 -15.64 51.75
N VAL A 20 -29.66 -16.97 51.78
CA VAL A 20 -28.58 -17.83 51.33
C VAL A 20 -28.53 -17.59 49.83
N GLY A 21 -27.56 -16.78 49.42
CA GLY A 21 -27.38 -16.44 48.01
C GLY A 21 -27.34 -17.69 47.16
N PHE A 22 -27.92 -17.60 45.98
CA PHE A 22 -27.85 -18.66 44.98
C PHE A 22 -26.38 -18.83 44.54
N ASN A 23 -25.76 -19.97 44.86
CA ASN A 23 -24.32 -20.18 44.64
C ASN A 23 -24.07 -21.07 43.40
N LEU A 24 -23.47 -20.47 42.36
CA LEU A 24 -23.02 -21.16 41.15
C LEU A 24 -21.49 -21.30 41.07
N SER A 25 -20.77 -21.27 42.20
CA SER A 25 -19.30 -21.28 42.22
C SER A 25 -18.66 -22.65 41.92
N ASN A 26 -19.46 -23.71 41.71
CA ASN A 26 -18.97 -25.02 41.31
C ASN A 26 -19.31 -25.33 39.84
N LYS A 27 -18.31 -25.80 39.09
CA LYS A 27 -18.40 -26.14 37.65
C LYS A 27 -19.48 -27.18 37.31
N THR A 28 -19.85 -28.03 38.25
CA THR A 28 -20.87 -29.07 38.03
C THR A 28 -22.30 -28.56 38.21
N VAL A 29 -22.49 -27.39 38.81
CA VAL A 29 -23.82 -26.83 39.08
C VAL A 29 -24.41 -26.30 37.77
N THR A 30 -25.67 -26.63 37.52
CA THR A 30 -26.44 -26.13 36.38
C THR A 30 -27.70 -25.41 36.86
N LEU A 31 -27.87 -24.15 36.47
CA LEU A 31 -29.15 -23.45 36.53
C LEU A 31 -29.82 -23.54 35.15
N LYS A 32 -31.03 -24.08 35.09
CA LYS A 32 -31.80 -24.18 33.85
C LYS A 32 -33.08 -23.35 33.94
N VAL A 33 -33.24 -22.40 33.04
CA VAL A 33 -34.46 -21.62 32.82
C VAL A 33 -35.21 -22.25 31.65
N SER A 34 -36.31 -22.92 31.96
CA SER A 34 -37.06 -23.72 30.98
C SER A 34 -37.94 -22.86 30.07
N SER A 35 -38.34 -23.40 28.93
CA SER A 35 -39.22 -22.71 27.99
C SER A 35 -40.48 -22.14 28.67
N GLY A 36 -40.81 -20.86 28.39
CA GLY A 36 -41.92 -20.13 29.00
C GLY A 36 -41.67 -19.61 30.42
N ALA A 37 -40.51 -19.90 31.03
CA ALA A 37 -40.15 -19.35 32.34
C ALA A 37 -39.46 -17.98 32.21
N ASN A 38 -39.65 -17.15 33.24
CA ASN A 38 -38.99 -15.85 33.39
C ASN A 38 -38.11 -15.86 34.65
N LEU A 39 -36.80 -15.66 34.48
CA LEU A 39 -35.87 -15.41 35.58
C LEU A 39 -35.54 -13.92 35.63
N LYS A 40 -35.96 -13.23 36.69
CA LYS A 40 -35.64 -11.81 36.91
C LYS A 40 -34.60 -11.65 38.02
N LEU A 41 -33.46 -11.06 37.69
CA LEU A 41 -32.36 -10.80 38.60
C LEU A 41 -32.51 -9.40 39.19
N ASN A 42 -32.84 -9.29 40.47
CA ASN A 42 -32.93 -7.99 41.16
C ASN A 42 -31.57 -7.54 41.74
N SER A 43 -30.55 -8.39 41.66
CA SER A 43 -29.19 -8.09 42.09
C SER A 43 -28.19 -8.92 41.27
N PRO A 44 -26.95 -8.44 41.07
CA PRO A 44 -25.96 -9.18 40.30
C PRO A 44 -25.62 -10.54 40.91
N ILE A 45 -25.40 -11.55 40.05
CA ILE A 45 -24.82 -12.84 40.47
C ILE A 45 -23.33 -12.82 40.12
N THR A 46 -22.45 -12.96 41.11
CA THR A 46 -21.00 -12.95 40.91
C THR A 46 -20.38 -14.34 41.11
N ASN A 47 -19.15 -14.54 40.63
CA ASN A 47 -18.36 -15.75 40.82
C ASN A 47 -19.00 -17.03 40.27
N VAL A 48 -19.67 -16.93 39.12
CA VAL A 48 -20.28 -18.08 38.45
C VAL A 48 -19.19 -18.94 37.79
N ASN A 49 -19.05 -20.18 38.26
CA ASN A 49 -18.23 -21.21 37.62
C ASN A 49 -19.07 -22.32 36.99
N GLY A 50 -20.37 -22.41 37.34
CA GLY A 50 -21.31 -23.39 36.82
C GLY A 50 -21.83 -23.07 35.42
N THR A 51 -22.88 -23.79 35.02
CA THR A 51 -23.57 -23.62 33.74
C THR A 51 -24.93 -22.97 33.93
N ILE A 52 -25.27 -21.97 33.12
CA ILE A 52 -26.62 -21.42 33.02
C ILE A 52 -27.18 -21.80 31.65
N ILE A 53 -28.35 -22.43 31.63
CA ILE A 53 -29.05 -22.85 30.41
C ILE A 53 -30.36 -22.06 30.29
N LYS A 54 -30.54 -21.33 29.19
CA LYS A 54 -31.77 -20.63 28.81
C LYS A 54 -32.39 -21.34 27.61
N GLU A 55 -33.47 -22.08 27.82
CA GLU A 55 -34.17 -22.74 26.71
C GLU A 55 -34.84 -21.75 25.77
N SER A 56 -35.17 -22.20 24.55
CA SER A 56 -35.97 -21.41 23.62
C SER A 56 -37.32 -21.02 24.25
N GLY A 57 -37.69 -19.75 24.14
CA GLY A 57 -38.88 -19.20 24.77
C GLY A 57 -38.76 -18.90 26.27
N ALA A 58 -37.60 -19.16 26.91
CA ALA A 58 -37.31 -18.67 28.25
C ALA A 58 -36.81 -17.22 28.21
N ASN A 59 -37.01 -16.45 29.30
CA ASN A 59 -36.49 -15.11 29.47
C ASN A 59 -35.60 -15.01 30.71
N ILE A 60 -34.47 -14.30 30.58
CA ILE A 60 -33.61 -13.88 31.69
C ILE A 60 -33.44 -12.37 31.55
N ASP A 61 -33.73 -11.63 32.61
CA ASP A 61 -33.82 -10.16 32.62
C ASP A 61 -33.34 -9.60 33.97
N GLY A 62 -32.95 -8.31 34.00
CA GLY A 62 -32.54 -7.58 35.20
C GLY A 62 -31.02 -7.41 35.33
N SER A 63 -30.50 -7.57 36.54
CA SER A 63 -29.08 -7.40 36.88
C SER A 63 -28.16 -8.40 36.18
N SER A 64 -26.86 -8.11 36.19
CA SER A 64 -25.84 -8.88 35.49
C SER A 64 -25.44 -10.21 36.16
N ILE A 65 -24.77 -11.06 35.39
CA ILE A 65 -24.12 -12.29 35.86
C ILE A 65 -22.64 -12.26 35.49
N THR A 66 -21.76 -12.29 36.47
CA THR A 66 -20.30 -12.36 36.27
C THR A 66 -19.80 -13.79 36.43
N PHE A 67 -19.20 -14.29 35.35
CA PHE A 67 -18.59 -15.61 35.27
C PHE A 67 -17.09 -15.53 35.49
N ASN A 68 -16.56 -16.42 36.34
CA ASN A 68 -15.12 -16.58 36.52
C ASN A 68 -14.57 -17.71 35.65
N ASP A 69 -15.33 -18.81 35.51
CA ASP A 69 -15.00 -19.94 34.62
C ASP A 69 -16.23 -20.79 34.26
N GLY A 70 -17.39 -20.12 34.13
CA GLY A 70 -18.66 -20.79 33.85
C GLY A 70 -19.06 -20.77 32.37
N SER A 71 -20.25 -21.29 32.10
CA SER A 71 -20.80 -21.28 30.75
C SER A 71 -22.25 -20.84 30.71
N PHE A 72 -22.61 -20.15 29.64
CA PHE A 72 -23.97 -19.77 29.31
C PHE A 72 -24.37 -20.53 28.04
N ASN A 73 -25.52 -21.17 28.06
CA ASN A 73 -26.07 -21.92 26.94
C ASN A 73 -27.47 -21.40 26.67
N ASP A 74 -27.69 -20.81 25.52
CA ASP A 74 -29.02 -20.45 25.08
C ASP A 74 -29.51 -21.41 23.99
N SER A 75 -30.61 -21.06 23.33
CA SER A 75 -31.13 -21.86 22.22
C SER A 75 -30.27 -21.81 20.97
N THR A 76 -29.34 -20.86 20.84
CA THR A 76 -28.51 -20.68 19.65
C THR A 76 -27.11 -21.29 19.81
N GLY A 77 -26.62 -21.46 21.03
CA GLY A 77 -25.37 -22.17 21.26
C GLY A 77 -24.87 -22.20 22.70
N LYS A 78 -23.74 -22.90 22.88
CA LYS A 78 -23.01 -22.94 24.15
C LYS A 78 -21.80 -22.02 24.08
N VAL A 79 -21.75 -21.09 25.02
CA VAL A 79 -20.69 -20.10 25.18
C VAL A 79 -20.02 -20.28 26.54
N LYS A 80 -18.70 -20.32 26.56
CA LYS A 80 -17.92 -20.21 27.79
C LYS A 80 -17.60 -18.73 27.99
N VAL A 81 -17.95 -18.20 29.15
CA VAL A 81 -17.80 -16.78 29.47
C VAL A 81 -16.91 -16.67 30.70
N LEU A 82 -15.81 -15.94 30.60
CA LEU A 82 -15.03 -15.42 31.71
C LEU A 82 -15.15 -13.90 31.65
N GLY A 83 -16.33 -13.39 32.00
CA GLY A 83 -16.78 -12.01 31.78
C GLY A 83 -18.16 -11.79 32.38
N THR A 84 -18.77 -10.65 32.08
CA THR A 84 -20.08 -10.28 32.64
C THR A 84 -21.15 -10.32 31.55
N LEU A 85 -22.21 -11.12 31.74
CA LEU A 85 -23.43 -11.02 30.94
C LEU A 85 -24.36 -10.00 31.59
N ASP A 86 -24.67 -8.94 30.87
CA ASP A 86 -25.63 -7.92 31.28
C ASP A 86 -26.95 -8.15 30.55
N PHE A 87 -28.03 -8.32 31.32
CA PHE A 87 -29.38 -8.58 30.83
C PHE A 87 -30.28 -7.34 30.86
N GLY A 88 -29.70 -6.14 31.03
CA GLY A 88 -30.44 -4.88 30.89
C GLY A 88 -31.00 -4.66 29.48
N ASP A 89 -31.47 -3.43 29.23
CA ASP A 89 -32.19 -3.06 27.99
C ASP A 89 -31.40 -3.39 26.70
N ILE A 90 -30.07 -3.44 26.79
CA ILE A 90 -29.16 -3.79 25.71
C ILE A 90 -28.34 -5.00 26.18
N LYS A 91 -28.81 -6.21 25.86
CA LYS A 91 -28.18 -7.46 26.30
C LYS A 91 -26.77 -7.55 25.74
N LYS A 92 -25.76 -7.57 26.61
CA LYS A 92 -24.34 -7.49 26.20
C LYS A 92 -23.44 -8.40 27.01
N ILE A 93 -22.38 -8.86 26.37
CA ILE A 93 -21.21 -9.47 26.99
C ILE A 93 -20.20 -8.36 27.26
N ILE A 94 -19.78 -8.18 28.51
CA ILE A 94 -18.79 -7.17 28.92
C ILE A 94 -17.48 -7.87 29.27
N LEU A 95 -16.41 -7.44 28.61
CA LEU A 95 -15.02 -7.82 28.87
C LEU A 95 -14.26 -6.58 29.34
N ASP A 96 -14.09 -6.41 30.65
CA ASP A 96 -13.56 -5.20 31.31
C ASP A 96 -12.11 -5.33 31.78
N GLY A 97 -11.32 -6.13 31.05
CA GLY A 97 -9.89 -6.34 31.27
C GLY A 97 -9.57 -7.73 31.81
N ASN A 98 -8.54 -8.37 31.25
CA ASN A 98 -8.12 -9.75 31.56
C ASN A 98 -9.28 -10.77 31.46
N LYS A 99 -10.29 -10.49 30.63
CA LYS A 99 -11.47 -11.35 30.44
C LYS A 99 -11.33 -12.20 29.19
N ASN A 100 -11.99 -13.35 29.20
CA ASN A 100 -11.97 -14.28 28.07
C ASN A 100 -13.39 -14.69 27.69
N PHE A 101 -13.72 -14.49 26.43
CA PHE A 101 -14.91 -15.00 25.80
C PHE A 101 -14.55 -16.13 24.82
N GLU A 102 -15.07 -17.33 25.07
CA GLU A 102 -14.86 -18.49 24.19
C GLU A 102 -16.19 -19.10 23.76
N GLY A 103 -16.62 -18.86 22.53
CA GLY A 103 -17.78 -19.57 21.97
C GLY A 103 -17.38 -20.86 21.25
N LYS A 104 -18.08 -21.95 21.57
CA LYS A 104 -17.73 -23.26 21.02
C LYS A 104 -18.44 -23.57 19.71
N ARG A 105 -19.71 -23.15 19.59
CA ARG A 105 -20.56 -23.31 18.42
C ARG A 105 -21.83 -22.47 18.56
N GLY A 106 -22.33 -21.99 17.43
CA GLY A 106 -23.64 -21.34 17.32
C GLY A 106 -23.55 -19.83 17.16
N ASP A 107 -24.71 -19.20 17.24
CA ASP A 107 -24.83 -17.74 17.13
C ASP A 107 -24.79 -17.09 18.52
N VAL A 108 -24.04 -16.00 18.62
CA VAL A 108 -23.98 -15.10 19.77
C VAL A 108 -24.84 -13.89 19.44
N LEU A 109 -26.01 -13.84 20.10
CA LEU A 109 -27.04 -12.81 19.93
C LEU A 109 -26.83 -11.59 20.85
N GLN A 110 -25.73 -11.54 21.60
CA GLN A 110 -25.43 -10.42 22.47
C GLN A 110 -24.27 -9.63 21.86
N ALA A 111 -24.38 -8.31 21.87
CA ALA A 111 -23.27 -7.43 21.56
C ALA A 111 -22.08 -7.72 22.51
N ILE A 112 -20.86 -7.58 22.00
CA ILE A 112 -19.64 -7.77 22.80
C ILE A 112 -18.99 -6.41 23.01
N ASN A 113 -18.96 -5.94 24.26
CA ASN A 113 -18.34 -4.68 24.64
C ASN A 113 -17.05 -4.96 25.40
N ILE A 114 -15.96 -4.35 24.94
CA ILE A 114 -14.61 -4.58 25.40
C ILE A 114 -14.04 -3.29 25.96
N SER A 115 -13.56 -3.34 27.19
CA SER A 115 -12.83 -2.25 27.84
C SER A 115 -11.63 -2.78 28.62
N GLY A 116 -10.67 -1.89 28.89
CA GLY A 116 -9.40 -2.29 29.50
C GLY A 116 -8.57 -3.22 28.61
N GLN A 117 -7.52 -3.79 29.17
CA GLN A 117 -6.49 -4.50 28.42
C GLN A 117 -6.57 -6.02 28.60
N ASP A 118 -5.89 -6.75 27.72
CA ASP A 118 -5.69 -8.20 27.79
C ASP A 118 -6.99 -9.00 27.73
N ASN A 119 -7.98 -8.50 27.00
CA ASN A 119 -9.20 -9.25 26.71
C ASN A 119 -8.96 -10.24 25.56
N ILE A 120 -9.68 -11.35 25.59
CA ILE A 120 -9.62 -12.38 24.55
C ILE A 120 -11.03 -12.68 24.07
N VAL A 121 -11.23 -12.63 22.75
CA VAL A 121 -12.45 -13.10 22.08
C VAL A 121 -12.05 -14.22 21.14
N GLN A 122 -12.55 -15.44 21.38
CA GLN A 122 -12.10 -16.60 20.64
C GLN A 122 -13.19 -17.65 20.37
N GLY A 123 -12.91 -18.53 19.42
CA GLY A 123 -13.66 -19.76 19.20
C GLY A 123 -14.24 -19.92 17.79
N VAL A 124 -15.26 -20.76 17.69
CA VAL A 124 -15.93 -21.12 16.42
C VAL A 124 -17.41 -20.78 16.56
N LEU A 125 -17.75 -19.52 16.31
CA LEU A 125 -19.08 -18.97 16.60
C LEU A 125 -19.41 -17.88 15.58
N SER A 126 -20.69 -17.61 15.33
CA SER A 126 -21.10 -16.41 14.60
C SER A 126 -21.49 -15.35 15.61
N VAL A 127 -20.92 -14.14 15.53
CA VAL A 127 -21.44 -12.97 16.23
C VAL A 127 -22.41 -12.29 15.27
N LEU A 128 -23.58 -11.89 15.76
CA LEU A 128 -24.61 -11.25 14.94
C LEU A 128 -24.72 -9.74 15.17
N ASP A 129 -24.35 -9.29 16.37
CA ASP A 129 -24.25 -7.87 16.71
C ASP A 129 -22.81 -7.38 16.58
N ASP A 130 -22.61 -6.08 16.45
CA ASP A 130 -21.29 -5.48 16.34
C ASP A 130 -20.47 -5.65 17.64
N ILE A 131 -19.16 -5.70 17.49
CA ILE A 131 -18.20 -5.81 18.58
C ILE A 131 -17.60 -4.42 18.81
N GLU A 132 -17.65 -3.93 20.05
CA GLU A 132 -17.28 -2.55 20.39
C GLU A 132 -16.15 -2.52 21.41
N LEU A 133 -15.01 -1.93 21.05
CA LEU A 133 -14.01 -1.48 22.02
C LEU A 133 -14.46 -0.14 22.60
N GLN A 134 -14.20 0.11 23.88
CA GLN A 134 -14.71 1.31 24.54
C GLN A 134 -13.92 2.57 24.17
N ASP A 135 -12.58 2.46 24.15
CA ASP A 135 -11.67 3.60 24.00
C ASP A 135 -10.24 3.18 23.63
N ILE A 136 -9.33 4.17 23.58
CA ILE A 136 -7.88 4.01 23.33
C ILE A 136 -7.16 3.05 24.29
N ASN A 137 -7.68 2.82 25.51
CA ASN A 137 -7.07 1.94 26.49
C ASN A 137 -7.59 0.49 26.37
N SER A 138 -8.52 0.26 25.44
CA SER A 138 -9.14 -1.04 25.23
C SER A 138 -8.29 -1.89 24.27
N SER A 139 -8.01 -3.15 24.65
CA SER A 139 -7.32 -4.10 23.77
C SER A 139 -7.97 -5.47 23.74
N VAL A 140 -7.87 -6.15 22.59
CA VAL A 140 -8.38 -7.51 22.38
C VAL A 140 -7.45 -8.38 21.54
N LEU A 141 -7.20 -9.60 22.00
CA LEU A 141 -6.74 -10.70 21.15
C LEU A 141 -7.96 -11.38 20.50
N PHE A 142 -8.05 -11.32 19.18
CA PHE A 142 -9.20 -11.76 18.41
C PHE A 142 -8.90 -13.05 17.64
N ASN A 143 -9.52 -14.16 18.05
CA ASN A 143 -9.29 -15.50 17.52
C ASN A 143 -10.64 -16.19 17.20
N ILE A 144 -11.44 -15.55 16.36
CA ILE A 144 -12.67 -16.16 15.82
C ILE A 144 -12.34 -16.80 14.48
N ARG A 145 -12.67 -18.09 14.34
CA ARG A 145 -12.34 -18.92 13.16
C ARG A 145 -13.45 -19.05 12.12
N THR A 146 -14.50 -18.24 12.24
CA THR A 146 -15.64 -18.20 11.33
C THR A 146 -15.63 -16.88 10.57
N ARG A 147 -16.39 -16.82 9.47
CA ARG A 147 -16.61 -15.55 8.79
C ARG A 147 -17.54 -14.68 9.63
N LEU A 148 -17.14 -13.45 9.90
CA LEU A 148 -17.85 -12.53 10.76
C LEU A 148 -18.94 -11.78 9.97
N ASP A 149 -20.19 -11.86 10.44
CA ASP A 149 -21.34 -11.07 9.95
C ASP A 149 -21.59 -9.81 10.81
N SER A 150 -20.56 -9.36 11.50
CA SER A 150 -20.58 -8.22 12.41
C SER A 150 -19.41 -7.30 12.11
N ASN A 151 -19.57 -6.04 12.44
CA ASN A 151 -18.47 -5.10 12.43
C ASN A 151 -17.66 -5.20 13.72
N ILE A 152 -16.44 -4.65 13.66
CA ILE A 152 -15.60 -4.43 14.85
C ILE A 152 -15.30 -2.93 14.94
N ASN A 153 -15.87 -2.25 15.93
CA ASN A 153 -15.64 -0.83 16.19
C ASN A 153 -14.47 -0.67 17.16
N LEU A 154 -13.36 -0.12 16.69
CA LEU A 154 -12.14 -0.01 17.50
C LEU A 154 -12.17 1.15 18.50
N ASN A 155 -12.86 2.26 18.20
CA ASN A 155 -12.95 3.44 19.07
C ASN A 155 -11.59 3.89 19.66
N SER A 156 -10.57 3.92 18.81
CA SER A 156 -9.15 4.18 19.09
C SER A 156 -8.38 3.05 19.77
N GLY A 157 -9.02 1.98 20.21
CA GLY A 157 -8.39 0.83 20.84
C GLY A 157 -7.53 -0.02 19.89
N SER A 158 -7.04 -1.15 20.39
CA SER A 158 -6.16 -2.06 19.66
C SER A 158 -6.71 -3.48 19.55
N MET A 159 -6.55 -4.07 18.37
CA MET A 159 -6.86 -5.47 18.10
C MET A 159 -5.58 -6.19 17.64
N ILE A 160 -5.35 -7.38 18.18
CA ILE A 160 -4.33 -8.32 17.69
C ILE A 160 -5.07 -9.54 17.17
N LEU A 161 -4.79 -9.97 15.94
CA LEU A 161 -5.32 -11.23 15.43
C LEU A 161 -4.59 -12.41 16.06
N GLY A 162 -5.34 -13.41 16.52
CA GLY A 162 -4.81 -14.71 16.95
C GLY A 162 -5.15 -15.85 15.99
N ASP A 163 -5.88 -15.56 14.90
CA ASP A 163 -6.17 -16.44 13.78
C ASP A 163 -6.57 -15.59 12.56
N ASP A 164 -6.71 -16.20 11.39
CA ASP A 164 -7.21 -15.54 10.19
C ASP A 164 -8.62 -15.00 10.41
N LEU A 165 -8.84 -13.72 10.09
CA LEU A 165 -10.13 -13.06 10.18
C LEU A 165 -10.71 -12.83 8.78
N ALA A 166 -11.97 -13.23 8.58
CA ALA A 166 -12.68 -12.98 7.34
C ALA A 166 -14.05 -12.36 7.59
N PHE A 167 -14.39 -11.29 6.89
CA PHE A 167 -15.70 -10.64 6.97
C PHE A 167 -16.68 -11.16 5.89
N LEU A 168 -17.98 -11.06 6.14
CA LEU A 168 -19.03 -11.20 5.13
C LEU A 168 -19.39 -9.85 4.51
N ASP A 169 -19.75 -9.86 3.23
CA ASP A 169 -20.41 -8.75 2.53
C ASP A 169 -19.81 -7.36 2.78
N THR A 170 -20.49 -6.49 3.53
CA THR A 170 -20.11 -5.10 3.80
C THR A 170 -19.50 -4.93 5.20
N LYS A 171 -19.29 -6.03 5.92
CA LYS A 171 -18.78 -6.00 7.29
C LYS A 171 -17.29 -5.72 7.29
N ARG A 172 -16.84 -5.00 8.31
CA ARG A 172 -15.45 -4.52 8.40
C ARG A 172 -15.07 -4.11 9.81
N ILE A 173 -13.83 -3.67 9.94
CA ILE A 173 -13.31 -2.97 11.11
C ILE A 173 -13.58 -1.48 10.91
N PHE A 174 -14.14 -0.80 11.91
CA PHE A 174 -14.28 0.66 11.94
C PHE A 174 -13.20 1.26 12.84
N GLY A 175 -12.50 2.26 12.30
CA GLY A 175 -11.54 3.06 13.05
C GLY A 175 -12.19 4.20 13.85
N PRO A 176 -11.40 5.09 14.46
CA PRO A 176 -9.95 5.03 14.59
C PRO A 176 -9.48 3.82 15.42
N GLY A 177 -8.21 3.43 15.30
CA GLY A 177 -7.61 2.38 16.12
C GLY A 177 -6.43 1.68 15.44
N SER A 178 -5.93 0.62 16.06
CA SER A 178 -4.86 -0.20 15.49
C SER A 178 -5.21 -1.68 15.38
N VAL A 179 -4.70 -2.31 14.32
CA VAL A 179 -4.85 -3.74 14.07
C VAL A 179 -3.47 -4.32 13.79
N ASP A 180 -3.04 -5.23 14.65
CA ASP A 180 -1.86 -6.07 14.44
C ASP A 180 -2.33 -7.42 13.90
N LEU A 181 -1.84 -7.81 12.72
CA LEU A 181 -2.22 -9.10 12.14
C LEU A 181 -1.42 -10.26 12.73
N ALA A 182 -0.28 -10.00 13.39
CA ALA A 182 0.56 -11.00 14.02
C ALA A 182 0.86 -12.24 13.15
N GLY A 183 1.01 -12.04 11.83
CA GLY A 183 1.25 -13.12 10.86
C GLY A 183 -0.01 -13.77 10.26
N HIS A 184 -1.21 -13.35 10.67
CA HIS A 184 -2.50 -13.85 10.18
C HIS A 184 -3.04 -13.03 8.99
N ARG A 185 -4.04 -13.57 8.29
CA ARG A 185 -4.71 -12.88 7.18
C ARG A 185 -5.96 -12.13 7.66
N LEU A 186 -6.15 -10.92 7.14
CA LEU A 186 -7.40 -10.19 7.19
C LEU A 186 -8.07 -10.20 5.80
N SER A 187 -9.19 -10.91 5.65
CA SER A 187 -9.98 -10.93 4.41
C SER A 187 -11.22 -10.05 4.53
N LEU A 188 -11.33 -9.03 3.69
CA LEU A 188 -12.50 -8.14 3.69
C LEU A 188 -13.74 -8.80 3.07
N GLY A 189 -14.90 -8.20 3.27
CA GLY A 189 -16.17 -8.71 2.72
C GLY A 189 -16.26 -8.64 1.18
N ALA A 190 -17.26 -9.32 0.62
CA ALA A 190 -17.40 -9.52 -0.83
C ALA A 190 -18.15 -8.38 -1.55
N LYS A 191 -18.62 -7.36 -0.84
CA LYS A 191 -19.25 -6.16 -1.39
C LYS A 191 -18.34 -4.97 -1.21
N ASP A 192 -18.46 -3.99 -2.10
CA ASP A 192 -17.62 -2.80 -2.07
C ASP A 192 -17.69 -2.09 -0.71
N LEU A 193 -16.55 -1.61 -0.23
CA LEU A 193 -16.39 -1.02 1.09
C LEU A 193 -15.91 0.43 0.97
N THR A 194 -16.51 1.33 1.76
CA THR A 194 -16.05 2.71 1.90
C THR A 194 -15.44 2.93 3.28
N TRP A 195 -14.17 3.29 3.36
CA TRP A 195 -13.45 3.47 4.61
C TRP A 195 -13.32 4.96 4.95
N ASP A 196 -14.08 5.41 5.94
CA ASP A 196 -14.21 6.83 6.30
C ASP A 196 -13.40 7.19 7.56
N GLU A 197 -12.89 6.19 8.28
CA GLU A 197 -12.13 6.35 9.53
C GLU A 197 -10.68 5.86 9.38
N PRO A 198 -9.71 6.52 10.04
CA PRO A 198 -8.31 6.13 9.88
C PRO A 198 -8.02 4.80 10.61
N ILE A 199 -7.09 3.99 10.11
CA ILE A 199 -6.63 2.78 10.81
C ILE A 199 -5.12 2.65 10.70
N LEU A 200 -4.49 2.22 11.80
CA LEU A 200 -3.10 1.80 11.83
C LEU A 200 -3.01 0.26 11.74
N PHE A 201 -2.49 -0.23 10.62
CA PHE A 201 -2.13 -1.62 10.42
C PHE A 201 -0.67 -1.85 10.83
N LYS A 202 -0.43 -2.80 11.74
CA LYS A 202 0.89 -3.19 12.21
C LYS A 202 1.20 -4.60 11.74
N ASP A 203 2.39 -4.80 11.18
CA ASP A 203 2.88 -6.10 10.71
C ASP A 203 1.79 -6.87 9.93
N ALA A 204 1.13 -6.13 9.05
CA ALA A 204 -0.08 -6.56 8.37
C ALA A 204 0.26 -7.49 7.22
N SER A 205 0.69 -8.70 7.55
CA SER A 205 1.33 -9.63 6.62
C SER A 205 0.44 -10.07 5.44
N ASP A 206 -0.89 -9.97 5.55
CA ASP A 206 -1.80 -10.27 4.45
C ASP A 206 -3.20 -9.63 4.65
N ILE A 207 -3.40 -8.43 4.12
CA ILE A 207 -4.74 -7.84 3.96
C ILE A 207 -5.24 -8.16 2.55
N LYS A 208 -6.34 -8.91 2.45
CA LYS A 208 -6.93 -9.33 1.19
C LYS A 208 -8.25 -8.63 0.90
N LEU A 209 -8.31 -7.93 -0.22
CA LEU A 209 -9.55 -7.37 -0.75
C LEU A 209 -10.33 -8.45 -1.51
N ASN A 210 -11.65 -8.49 -1.29
CA ASN A 210 -12.58 -9.35 -2.03
C ASN A 210 -13.58 -8.53 -2.89
N SER A 211 -13.48 -7.20 -2.83
CA SER A 211 -14.33 -6.22 -3.50
C SER A 211 -13.54 -4.91 -3.68
N ASN A 212 -14.13 -3.90 -4.33
CA ASN A 212 -13.46 -2.60 -4.43
C ASN A 212 -13.46 -1.88 -3.08
N LEU A 213 -12.43 -1.08 -2.85
CA LEU A 213 -12.22 -0.33 -1.62
C LEU A 213 -12.15 1.16 -1.93
N TYR A 214 -13.00 1.96 -1.29
CA TYR A 214 -12.99 3.42 -1.37
C TYR A 214 -12.34 3.96 -0.10
N LEU A 215 -11.11 4.47 -0.20
CA LEU A 215 -10.41 5.10 0.92
C LEU A 215 -10.77 6.59 0.96
N ASN A 216 -11.62 6.97 1.92
CA ASN A 216 -11.92 8.36 2.24
C ASN A 216 -11.10 8.88 3.43
N SER A 217 -10.33 7.99 4.06
CA SER A 217 -9.48 8.28 5.22
C SER A 217 -8.15 7.52 5.12
N THR A 218 -7.24 7.79 6.06
CA THR A 218 -5.87 7.28 6.01
C THR A 218 -5.76 5.86 6.58
N TRP A 219 -5.29 4.94 5.75
CA TRP A 219 -4.68 3.69 6.18
C TRP A 219 -3.19 3.90 6.40
N THR A 220 -2.74 3.71 7.64
CA THR A 220 -1.33 3.81 8.01
C THR A 220 -0.75 2.41 8.19
N PHE A 221 0.44 2.16 7.68
CA PHE A 221 1.14 0.89 7.76
C PHE A 221 2.45 1.03 8.54
N SER A 222 2.72 0.08 9.44
CA SER A 222 4.00 -0.03 10.14
C SER A 222 4.54 -1.46 10.12
N GLY A 223 5.86 -1.61 10.16
CA GLY A 223 6.51 -2.92 10.08
C GLY A 223 6.44 -3.48 8.66
N SER A 224 6.29 -4.80 8.51
CA SER A 224 6.19 -5.46 7.20
C SER A 224 4.74 -5.78 6.86
N SER A 225 4.19 -5.14 5.82
CA SER A 225 2.78 -5.24 5.47
C SER A 225 2.54 -5.58 3.99
N ILE A 226 1.46 -6.33 3.72
CA ILE A 226 1.02 -6.69 2.37
C ILE A 226 -0.46 -6.31 2.21
N LEU A 227 -0.75 -5.48 1.21
CA LEU A 227 -2.09 -5.19 0.72
C LEU A 227 -2.31 -5.90 -0.61
N CYS A 228 -3.06 -6.99 -0.57
CA CYS A 228 -3.42 -7.81 -1.71
C CYS A 228 -4.76 -7.35 -2.30
N GLY A 229 -4.70 -6.69 -3.45
CA GLY A 229 -5.88 -6.14 -4.13
C GLY A 229 -6.77 -7.21 -4.78
N GLY A 230 -6.22 -8.37 -5.16
CA GLY A 230 -6.98 -9.43 -5.84
C GLY A 230 -7.69 -8.95 -7.11
N ASP A 231 -7.01 -8.14 -7.92
CA ASP A 231 -7.48 -7.45 -9.12
C ASP A 231 -8.64 -6.45 -8.88
N LYS A 232 -8.82 -6.01 -7.63
CA LYS A 232 -9.83 -5.00 -7.27
C LYS A 232 -9.26 -3.59 -7.34
N ILE A 233 -10.19 -2.63 -7.38
CA ILE A 233 -9.87 -1.22 -7.41
C ILE A 233 -9.80 -0.68 -5.98
N ILE A 234 -8.71 0.03 -5.69
CA ILE A 234 -8.55 0.86 -4.50
C ILE A 234 -8.67 2.31 -4.96
N PHE A 235 -9.79 2.95 -4.62
CA PHE A 235 -10.04 4.36 -4.90
C PHE A 235 -9.41 5.23 -3.81
N LEU A 236 -8.49 6.12 -4.20
CA LEU A 236 -7.75 7.02 -3.34
C LEU A 236 -8.43 8.40 -3.32
N ASN A 237 -9.47 8.58 -2.51
CA ASN A 237 -10.34 9.75 -2.61
C ASN A 237 -9.85 11.00 -1.85
N THR A 238 -8.81 10.86 -1.02
CA THR A 238 -8.25 11.95 -0.20
C THR A 238 -6.72 11.94 -0.18
N ASP A 239 -6.10 13.07 0.16
CA ASP A 239 -4.66 13.12 0.40
C ASP A 239 -4.27 12.18 1.56
N ASN A 240 -3.12 11.54 1.46
CA ASN A 240 -2.61 10.54 2.40
C ASN A 240 -3.60 9.38 2.70
N CYS A 241 -4.32 8.88 1.69
CA CYS A 241 -5.09 7.62 1.80
C CYS A 241 -4.24 6.44 2.30
N ILE A 242 -3.00 6.32 1.82
CA ILE A 242 -2.06 5.28 2.25
C ILE A 242 -0.79 5.95 2.76
N ARG A 243 -0.39 5.63 4.00
CA ARG A 243 0.80 6.18 4.63
C ARG A 243 1.68 5.08 5.22
N VAL A 244 2.96 5.07 4.89
CA VAL A 244 3.92 4.09 5.41
C VAL A 244 4.82 4.76 6.45
N LEU A 245 4.88 4.21 7.67
CA LEU A 245 5.71 4.74 8.76
C LEU A 245 7.20 4.48 8.52
N ALA A 246 8.04 5.17 9.31
CA ALA A 246 9.48 4.96 9.32
C ALA A 246 9.85 3.48 9.52
N ASN A 247 10.95 3.05 8.89
CA ASN A 247 11.49 1.69 8.93
C ASN A 247 10.46 0.60 8.60
N SER A 248 9.50 0.92 7.74
CA SER A 248 8.39 0.03 7.37
C SER A 248 8.38 -0.24 5.87
N HIS A 249 7.84 -1.39 5.50
CA HIS A 249 7.71 -1.87 4.13
C HIS A 249 6.24 -2.20 3.85
N LEU A 250 5.70 -1.65 2.76
CA LEU A 250 4.37 -1.99 2.27
C LEU A 250 4.49 -2.57 0.86
N LEU A 251 4.09 -3.83 0.68
CA LEU A 251 3.83 -4.42 -0.62
C LEU A 251 2.36 -4.22 -1.00
N ILE A 252 2.10 -3.51 -2.09
CA ILE A 252 0.80 -3.48 -2.76
C ILE A 252 0.90 -4.40 -3.97
N ARG A 253 0.03 -5.41 -4.04
CA ARG A 253 0.03 -6.37 -5.15
C ARG A 253 -1.34 -6.67 -5.73
N ASP A 254 -1.36 -7.03 -7.01
CA ASP A 254 -2.56 -7.46 -7.74
C ASP A 254 -3.70 -6.46 -7.58
N ALA A 255 -3.46 -5.19 -7.91
CA ALA A 255 -4.38 -4.10 -7.59
C ALA A 255 -4.46 -3.06 -8.71
N VAL A 256 -5.62 -2.38 -8.77
CA VAL A 256 -5.77 -1.13 -9.51
C VAL A 256 -5.83 0.02 -8.51
N LEU A 257 -4.83 0.89 -8.51
CA LEU A 257 -4.82 2.13 -7.73
C LEU A 257 -5.46 3.23 -8.57
N TYR A 258 -6.67 3.65 -8.21
CA TYR A 258 -7.42 4.68 -8.92
C TYR A 258 -7.39 6.00 -8.15
N GLY A 259 -7.16 7.12 -8.85
CA GLY A 259 -7.19 8.44 -8.24
C GLY A 259 -5.84 8.87 -7.67
N LEU A 260 -4.72 8.37 -8.22
CA LEU A 260 -3.41 8.80 -7.75
C LEU A 260 -3.20 10.28 -8.12
N SER A 261 -2.99 11.11 -7.10
CA SER A 261 -2.77 12.55 -7.20
C SER A 261 -2.06 13.05 -5.95
N GLY A 262 -1.50 14.26 -5.99
CA GLY A 262 -0.99 14.96 -4.81
C GLY A 262 0.00 14.10 -4.03
N SER A 263 -0.35 13.76 -2.80
CA SER A 263 0.37 12.80 -1.95
C SER A 263 -0.59 11.77 -1.33
N ASN A 264 -1.58 11.28 -2.11
CA ASN A 264 -2.54 10.28 -1.63
C ASN A 264 -1.88 8.98 -1.16
N ILE A 265 -0.68 8.68 -1.66
CA ILE A 265 0.20 7.63 -1.14
C ILE A 265 1.52 8.28 -0.72
N SER A 266 1.96 8.06 0.52
CA SER A 266 3.16 8.70 1.05
C SER A 266 3.94 7.83 2.04
N CYS A 267 5.23 8.12 2.10
CA CYS A 267 6.18 7.62 3.08
C CYS A 267 6.42 8.71 4.13
N ILE A 268 6.50 8.34 5.41
CA ILE A 268 6.82 9.29 6.50
C ILE A 268 8.21 9.87 6.32
N ASP A 269 9.17 9.01 5.98
CA ASP A 269 10.56 9.38 5.79
C ASP A 269 11.25 8.43 4.80
N ASP A 270 12.53 8.70 4.60
CA ASP A 270 13.42 8.01 3.67
C ASP A 270 13.77 6.57 4.06
N SER A 271 13.45 6.13 5.27
CA SER A 271 13.69 4.74 5.72
C SER A 271 12.56 3.77 5.33
N SER A 272 11.47 4.29 4.77
CA SER A 272 10.29 3.51 4.40
C SER A 272 10.27 3.15 2.91
N VAL A 273 9.62 2.02 2.60
CA VAL A 273 9.62 1.44 1.25
C VAL A 273 8.22 1.03 0.85
N ILE A 274 7.85 1.36 -0.39
CA ILE A 274 6.63 0.85 -1.03
C ILE A 274 7.03 -0.04 -2.21
N SER A 275 6.59 -1.29 -2.19
CA SER A 275 6.71 -2.21 -3.31
C SER A 275 5.40 -2.32 -4.08
N LEU A 276 5.48 -2.31 -5.39
CA LEU A 276 4.36 -2.43 -6.31
C LEU A 276 4.56 -3.69 -7.16
N GLN A 277 3.63 -4.63 -7.09
CA GLN A 277 3.71 -5.89 -7.82
C GLN A 277 2.42 -6.15 -8.61
N ASN A 278 2.50 -6.26 -9.94
CA ASN A 278 1.30 -6.45 -10.77
C ASN A 278 0.22 -5.38 -10.46
N VAL A 279 0.61 -4.11 -10.54
CA VAL A 279 -0.23 -2.96 -10.17
C VAL A 279 -0.52 -2.07 -11.37
N LYS A 280 -1.78 -1.68 -11.53
CA LYS A 280 -2.18 -0.61 -12.45
C LYS A 280 -2.43 0.68 -11.68
N ILE A 281 -1.75 1.74 -12.07
CA ILE A 281 -1.85 3.07 -11.48
C ILE A 281 -2.59 3.99 -12.45
N ILE A 282 -3.73 4.52 -12.00
CA ILE A 282 -4.53 5.49 -12.73
C ILE A 282 -4.38 6.86 -12.05
N LEU A 283 -3.60 7.74 -12.68
CA LEU A 283 -3.41 9.11 -12.23
C LEU A 283 -4.63 9.96 -12.58
N ASP A 284 -5.15 10.69 -11.60
CA ASP A 284 -6.22 11.68 -11.80
C ASP A 284 -5.65 13.11 -11.82
N ASN A 285 -4.51 13.33 -11.17
CA ASN A 285 -3.74 14.56 -11.25
C ASN A 285 -2.24 14.26 -11.20
N ASN A 286 -1.40 15.30 -11.20
CA ASN A 286 0.02 15.14 -10.92
C ASN A 286 0.20 14.58 -9.51
N PHE A 287 1.12 13.63 -9.37
CA PHE A 287 1.44 12.95 -8.12
C PHE A 287 2.90 13.23 -7.75
N ASN A 288 3.18 13.42 -6.45
CA ASN A 288 4.53 13.69 -5.95
C ASN A 288 4.98 12.60 -4.99
N PHE A 289 6.07 11.93 -5.32
CA PHE A 289 6.74 10.97 -4.46
C PHE A 289 8.02 11.58 -3.88
N THR A 290 7.95 12.09 -2.65
CA THR A 290 8.98 12.96 -2.06
C THR A 290 9.89 12.28 -1.04
N SER A 291 9.52 11.11 -0.53
CA SER A 291 10.25 10.40 0.54
C SER A 291 10.11 8.90 0.38
N GLY A 292 11.08 8.16 0.92
CA GLY A 292 11.11 6.70 0.84
C GLY A 292 11.50 6.17 -0.55
N ALA A 293 11.53 4.85 -0.69
CA ALA A 293 11.90 4.17 -1.93
C ALA A 293 10.73 3.40 -2.55
N LEU A 294 10.75 3.25 -3.88
CA LEU A 294 9.85 2.38 -4.63
C LEU A 294 10.59 1.14 -5.11
N ILE A 295 9.91 -0.01 -5.06
CA ILE A 295 10.39 -1.25 -5.69
C ILE A 295 9.31 -1.75 -6.63
N PHE A 296 9.67 -1.99 -7.89
CA PHE A 296 8.75 -2.46 -8.93
C PHE A 296 9.00 -3.94 -9.21
N TRP A 297 7.95 -4.74 -9.10
CA TRP A 297 7.93 -6.17 -9.39
C TRP A 297 6.91 -6.49 -10.49
N ASP A 298 7.21 -7.50 -11.29
CA ASP A 298 6.35 -7.93 -12.41
C ASP A 298 5.96 -6.71 -13.28
N THR A 299 4.69 -6.55 -13.63
CA THR A 299 4.23 -5.41 -14.44
C THR A 299 3.63 -4.30 -13.56
N VAL A 300 4.10 -3.06 -13.75
CA VAL A 300 3.49 -1.86 -13.16
C VAL A 300 3.11 -0.88 -14.26
N GLU A 301 1.83 -0.63 -14.47
CA GLU A 301 1.32 0.20 -15.56
C GLU A 301 0.84 1.56 -15.04
N PHE A 302 1.35 2.66 -15.60
CA PHE A 302 0.90 4.02 -15.34
C PHE A 302 -0.01 4.52 -16.48
N ILE A 303 -1.20 4.99 -16.13
CA ILE A 303 -2.17 5.57 -17.07
C ILE A 303 -2.69 6.89 -16.49
N GLY A 304 -2.79 7.93 -17.30
CA GLY A 304 -3.30 9.23 -16.85
C GLY A 304 -3.01 10.28 -17.90
N LYS A 305 -4.04 10.69 -18.65
CA LYS A 305 -3.87 11.58 -19.79
C LYS A 305 -3.26 12.91 -19.37
N ASN A 306 -2.09 13.25 -19.92
CA ASN A 306 -1.34 14.47 -19.61
C ASN A 306 -1.08 14.65 -18.11
N LYS A 307 -0.81 13.55 -17.39
CA LYS A 307 -0.50 13.56 -15.96
C LYS A 307 0.96 13.19 -15.72
N THR A 308 1.51 13.74 -14.65
CA THR A 308 2.90 13.51 -14.27
C THR A 308 3.00 12.76 -12.95
N PHE A 309 3.79 11.69 -12.95
CA PHE A 309 4.34 11.07 -11.75
C PHE A 309 5.70 11.74 -11.46
N ASN A 310 5.77 12.58 -10.42
CA ASN A 310 6.98 13.29 -10.02
C ASN A 310 7.76 12.45 -9.00
N TYR A 311 8.90 11.93 -9.43
CA TYR A 311 9.89 11.29 -8.60
C TYR A 311 10.83 12.36 -7.99
N GLN A 312 10.63 12.69 -6.71
CA GLN A 312 11.34 13.77 -6.00
C GLN A 312 12.12 13.30 -4.77
N THR A 313 11.97 12.03 -4.40
CA THR A 313 12.70 11.38 -3.31
C THR A 313 14.21 11.33 -3.56
N ASN A 314 14.98 11.31 -2.48
CA ASN A 314 16.44 11.16 -2.52
C ASN A 314 16.91 9.71 -2.32
N MET A 315 15.95 8.79 -2.23
CA MET A 315 16.21 7.37 -2.11
C MET A 315 16.27 6.71 -3.47
N THR A 316 17.00 5.60 -3.56
CA THR A 316 17.04 4.78 -4.76
C THR A 316 15.77 3.95 -4.86
N SER A 317 15.15 3.95 -6.03
CA SER A 317 14.07 3.04 -6.39
C SER A 317 14.56 2.02 -7.40
N THR A 318 14.06 0.79 -7.28
CA THR A 318 14.60 -0.36 -8.01
C THR A 318 13.53 -0.99 -8.88
N ILE A 319 13.84 -1.17 -10.16
CA ILE A 319 13.10 -2.03 -11.09
C ILE A 319 13.74 -3.40 -11.02
N LYS A 320 12.99 -4.38 -10.50
CA LYS A 320 13.52 -5.72 -10.23
C LYS A 320 13.78 -6.50 -11.52
N ASP A 321 14.49 -7.61 -11.37
CA ASP A 321 14.68 -8.61 -12.42
C ASP A 321 13.35 -8.98 -13.08
N ASN A 322 13.31 -8.99 -14.42
CA ASN A 322 12.11 -9.23 -15.24
C ASN A 322 10.92 -8.28 -15.02
N ALA A 323 11.05 -7.22 -14.22
CA ALA A 323 9.98 -6.25 -14.01
C ALA A 323 9.83 -5.27 -15.20
N ILE A 324 8.60 -4.86 -15.48
CA ILE A 324 8.23 -3.96 -16.57
C ILE A 324 7.41 -2.80 -16.01
N ILE A 325 7.96 -1.59 -16.10
CA ILE A 325 7.17 -0.36 -15.94
C ILE A 325 6.59 0.01 -17.30
N VAL A 326 5.27 0.15 -17.41
CA VAL A 326 4.61 0.63 -18.63
C VAL A 326 4.16 2.07 -18.43
N LEU A 327 4.70 2.99 -19.22
CA LEU A 327 4.23 4.37 -19.28
C LEU A 327 3.21 4.51 -20.41
N GLY A 328 1.94 4.59 -20.03
CA GLY A 328 0.83 4.75 -20.95
C GLY A 328 0.84 6.09 -21.69
N ASN A 329 0.03 6.16 -22.75
CA ASN A 329 -0.03 7.31 -23.64
C ASN A 329 -0.21 8.64 -22.88
N THR A 330 0.67 9.61 -23.16
CA THR A 330 0.71 10.96 -22.56
C THR A 330 0.97 11.03 -21.05
N VAL A 331 1.34 9.93 -20.40
CA VAL A 331 1.85 9.97 -19.01
C VAL A 331 3.30 10.43 -19.03
N THR A 332 3.68 11.28 -18.08
CA THR A 332 5.07 11.67 -17.84
C THR A 332 5.58 11.05 -16.55
N PHE A 333 6.67 10.29 -16.61
CA PHE A 333 7.49 9.97 -15.44
C PHE A 333 8.59 11.03 -15.33
N SER A 334 8.55 11.85 -14.29
CA SER A 334 9.48 12.97 -14.08
C SER A 334 10.50 12.63 -13.00
N TYR A 335 11.74 12.38 -13.41
CA TYR A 335 12.89 12.22 -12.52
C TYR A 335 13.44 13.61 -12.12
N ALA A 336 13.14 14.03 -10.89
CA ALA A 336 13.55 15.33 -10.36
C ALA A 336 13.84 15.27 -8.84
N PRO A 337 14.79 14.44 -8.40
CA PRO A 337 15.15 14.34 -6.99
C PRO A 337 15.73 15.66 -6.46
N SER A 338 15.48 15.96 -5.19
CA SER A 338 15.94 17.21 -4.58
C SER A 338 17.46 17.27 -4.31
N SER A 339 18.15 16.12 -4.29
CA SER A 339 19.58 16.00 -3.94
C SER A 339 20.58 16.22 -5.07
N GLY A 340 20.12 16.46 -6.31
CA GLY A 340 21.01 16.56 -7.47
C GLY A 340 21.61 15.23 -7.94
N LYS A 341 21.28 14.12 -7.29
CA LYS A 341 21.68 12.78 -7.71
C LYS A 341 20.99 12.38 -9.01
N ASN A 342 21.72 11.76 -9.91
CA ASN A 342 21.27 11.32 -11.22
C ASN A 342 21.06 9.80 -11.32
N ASN A 343 21.36 9.03 -10.27
CA ASN A 343 21.38 7.56 -10.30
C ASN A 343 20.42 6.91 -9.27
N LEU A 344 19.28 7.54 -8.99
CA LEU A 344 18.30 7.05 -8.01
C LEU A 344 17.21 6.14 -8.60
N LEU A 345 17.27 5.85 -9.90
CA LEU A 345 16.42 4.85 -10.55
C LEU A 345 17.32 3.72 -11.04
N GLU A 346 17.27 2.58 -10.35
CA GLU A 346 18.16 1.43 -10.55
C GLU A 346 17.42 0.29 -11.26
N PHE A 347 18.13 -0.37 -12.18
CA PHE A 347 17.69 -1.58 -12.87
C PHE A 347 18.49 -2.76 -12.34
N GLU A 348 17.81 -3.75 -11.76
CA GLU A 348 18.50 -4.90 -11.15
C GLU A 348 19.16 -5.81 -12.19
N ALA A 349 18.54 -5.96 -13.37
CA ALA A 349 18.97 -6.88 -14.42
C ALA A 349 18.82 -6.27 -15.84
N ASP A 350 19.39 -6.93 -16.84
CA ASP A 350 19.36 -6.49 -18.25
C ASP A 350 17.95 -6.54 -18.86
N ASP A 351 17.04 -7.31 -18.27
CA ASP A 351 15.65 -7.45 -18.68
C ASP A 351 14.67 -6.60 -17.86
N SER A 352 15.15 -5.90 -16.82
CA SER A 352 14.42 -4.83 -16.15
C SER A 352 14.08 -3.75 -17.17
N THR A 353 12.80 -3.41 -17.32
CA THR A 353 12.30 -2.69 -18.50
C THR A 353 11.45 -1.47 -18.13
N ILE A 354 11.68 -0.35 -18.82
CA ILE A 354 10.68 0.72 -18.97
C ILE A 354 10.11 0.65 -20.40
N ASN A 355 8.84 0.35 -20.54
CA ASN A 355 8.10 0.38 -21.79
C ASN A 355 7.40 1.74 -21.97
N LEU A 356 7.77 2.47 -23.02
CA LEU A 356 7.14 3.71 -23.45
C LEU A 356 6.04 3.41 -24.48
N ASN A 357 4.81 3.28 -23.99
CA ASN A 357 3.61 3.09 -24.80
C ASN A 357 2.92 4.43 -25.11
N GLY A 358 3.71 5.38 -25.63
CA GLY A 358 3.31 6.77 -25.85
C GLY A 358 3.55 7.68 -24.65
N GLY A 359 4.28 7.20 -23.66
CA GLY A 359 4.67 7.94 -22.46
C GLY A 359 5.85 8.88 -22.69
N THR A 360 6.21 9.60 -21.64
CA THR A 360 7.34 10.53 -21.61
C THR A 360 8.20 10.26 -20.38
N ILE A 361 9.52 10.19 -20.57
CA ILE A 361 10.47 10.35 -19.47
C ILE A 361 10.92 11.80 -19.48
N TYR A 362 10.76 12.48 -18.35
CA TYR A 362 11.34 13.79 -18.09
C TYR A 362 12.47 13.64 -17.09
N THR A 363 13.58 14.33 -17.30
CA THR A 363 14.65 14.48 -16.31
C THR A 363 14.95 15.96 -16.10
N ALA A 364 15.11 16.34 -14.83
CA ALA A 364 15.52 17.69 -14.46
C ALA A 364 16.96 17.99 -14.92
N TYR A 365 17.41 19.24 -14.79
CA TYR A 365 18.76 19.66 -15.21
C TYR A 365 19.91 18.93 -14.50
N THR A 366 19.61 18.20 -13.41
CA THR A 366 20.53 17.31 -12.69
C THR A 366 20.89 16.06 -13.49
N GLY A 367 20.08 15.71 -14.49
CA GLY A 367 20.28 14.56 -15.35
C GLY A 367 19.81 13.23 -14.76
N LEU A 368 19.93 12.18 -15.57
CA LEU A 368 19.56 10.80 -15.24
C LEU A 368 20.58 9.83 -15.85
N ASP A 369 21.17 8.97 -15.03
CA ASP A 369 22.03 7.89 -15.45
C ASP A 369 21.21 6.60 -15.47
N LEU A 370 21.14 5.98 -16.65
CA LEU A 370 20.53 4.69 -16.85
C LEU A 370 21.64 3.67 -17.07
N LEU A 371 21.87 2.85 -16.04
CA LEU A 371 22.87 1.80 -16.03
C LEU A 371 22.14 0.47 -15.95
N LYS A 372 22.47 -0.46 -16.85
CA LYS A 372 21.87 -1.79 -16.94
C LYS A 372 20.36 -1.76 -17.26
N GLY A 373 19.83 -2.82 -17.86
CA GLY A 373 18.41 -2.89 -18.22
C GLY A 373 18.10 -2.24 -19.56
N ARG A 374 16.82 -1.90 -19.79
CA ARG A 374 16.37 -1.41 -21.08
C ARG A 374 15.16 -0.48 -21.07
N ILE A 375 15.09 0.35 -22.11
CA ILE A 375 13.87 1.03 -22.56
C ILE A 375 13.36 0.34 -23.82
N VAL A 376 12.04 0.07 -23.86
CA VAL A 376 11.33 -0.36 -25.07
C VAL A 376 10.38 0.74 -25.49
N VAL A 377 10.39 1.12 -26.77
CA VAL A 377 9.54 2.18 -27.33
C VAL A 377 8.49 1.53 -28.23
N ASP A 378 7.30 1.30 -27.67
CA ASP A 378 6.17 0.66 -28.36
C ASP A 378 5.42 1.63 -29.27
N LYS A 379 5.34 2.90 -28.88
CA LYS A 379 4.65 3.97 -29.63
C LYS A 379 5.45 5.26 -29.57
N ASN A 380 5.01 6.24 -30.36
CA ASN A 380 5.58 7.58 -30.38
C ASN A 380 5.67 8.18 -28.97
N SER A 381 6.89 8.27 -28.45
CA SER A 381 7.19 8.60 -27.06
C SER A 381 8.26 9.68 -27.00
N ASN A 382 8.41 10.30 -25.83
CA ASN A 382 9.32 11.44 -25.68
C ASN A 382 10.33 11.22 -24.55
N LEU A 383 11.54 11.72 -24.78
CA LEU A 383 12.51 12.04 -23.74
C LEU A 383 12.63 13.56 -23.68
N ILE A 384 12.44 14.12 -22.49
CA ILE A 384 12.61 15.55 -22.23
C ILE A 384 13.71 15.69 -21.19
N ILE A 385 14.83 16.28 -21.59
CA ILE A 385 15.98 16.50 -20.73
C ILE A 385 16.04 17.99 -20.48
N GLU A 386 15.63 18.42 -19.28
CA GLU A 386 15.66 19.83 -18.94
C GLU A 386 17.09 20.35 -19.06
N SER A 387 17.26 21.39 -19.87
CA SER A 387 18.55 22.00 -20.05
C SER A 387 18.59 23.40 -19.49
N LYS A 388 19.57 23.67 -18.64
CA LYS A 388 19.91 25.04 -18.26
C LYS A 388 21.11 25.48 -19.09
N ASN A 389 20.94 26.57 -19.84
CA ASN A 389 22.03 27.21 -20.54
C ASN A 389 22.89 27.93 -19.49
N TRP A 390 24.15 27.56 -19.39
CA TRP A 390 25.11 28.31 -18.60
C TRP A 390 26.04 29.04 -19.57
N LEU A 391 26.15 30.35 -19.37
CA LEU A 391 27.21 31.14 -19.96
C LEU A 391 28.46 30.87 -19.12
N TYR A 392 29.42 30.12 -19.66
CA TYR A 392 30.77 30.11 -19.12
C TYR A 392 31.58 31.18 -19.84
N GLU A 393 32.12 32.12 -19.08
CA GLU A 393 33.10 33.09 -19.58
C GLU A 393 34.49 32.47 -19.41
N SER A 394 35.03 31.89 -20.47
CA SER A 394 36.45 31.52 -20.46
C SER A 394 37.27 32.75 -20.83
N VAL A 395 37.99 33.30 -19.85
CA VAL A 395 38.98 34.33 -20.08
C VAL A 395 40.29 33.67 -20.49
N THR A 396 40.61 33.71 -21.79
CA THR A 396 41.92 33.26 -22.28
C THR A 396 42.86 34.46 -22.36
N SER A 397 43.77 34.59 -21.39
CA SER A 397 44.80 35.63 -21.41
C SER A 397 45.97 35.16 -22.27
N THR A 398 46.16 35.76 -23.45
CA THR A 398 47.29 35.43 -24.32
C THR A 398 48.44 36.41 -24.06
N TYR A 399 49.58 35.93 -23.54
CA TYR A 399 50.80 36.73 -23.39
C TYR A 399 51.68 36.58 -24.63
N ASN A 400 51.82 37.66 -25.41
CA ASN A 400 52.84 37.74 -26.45
C ASN A 400 54.08 38.44 -25.88
N ASN A 401 55.18 37.71 -25.75
CA ASN A 401 56.49 38.28 -25.48
C ASN A 401 56.98 39.01 -26.74
N LEU A 402 56.82 40.33 -26.79
CA LEU A 402 57.69 41.29 -27.51
C LEU A 402 57.23 42.73 -27.19
N ASP A 403 57.97 43.37 -26.28
CA ASP A 403 58.23 44.81 -26.09
C ASP A 403 57.14 45.89 -26.05
N ASP A 404 55.84 45.60 -26.14
CA ASP A 404 54.80 46.58 -25.76
C ASP A 404 53.57 45.87 -25.17
N ALA A 405 53.32 46.09 -23.87
CA ALA A 405 52.25 45.43 -23.12
C ALA A 405 50.86 45.96 -23.52
N ILE A 406 50.26 45.35 -24.55
CA ILE A 406 48.82 45.44 -24.82
C ILE A 406 48.19 44.09 -24.44
N THR A 407 47.44 44.07 -23.34
CA THR A 407 46.63 42.93 -22.94
C THR A 407 45.36 42.89 -23.79
N TYR A 408 45.23 41.89 -24.67
CA TYR A 408 43.95 41.57 -25.29
C TYR A 408 43.23 40.54 -24.42
N THR A 409 42.12 40.95 -23.81
CA THR A 409 41.18 40.01 -23.19
C THR A 409 40.16 39.62 -24.24
N THR A 410 40.26 38.40 -24.77
CA THR A 410 39.21 37.82 -25.61
C THR A 410 38.24 37.07 -24.71
N TYR A 411 36.96 37.44 -24.78
CA TYR A 411 35.88 36.72 -24.12
C TYR A 411 35.36 35.65 -25.08
N ASP A 412 35.74 34.40 -24.85
CA ASP A 412 35.08 33.27 -25.51
C ASP A 412 33.91 32.82 -24.64
N TYR A 413 32.70 33.07 -25.12
CA TYR A 413 31.48 32.54 -24.53
C TYR A 413 31.26 31.12 -25.05
N THR A 414 31.63 30.12 -24.26
CA THR A 414 31.23 28.73 -24.56
C THR A 414 29.86 28.48 -23.94
N TYR A 415 28.85 28.28 -24.78
CA TYR A 415 27.52 27.88 -24.34
C TYR A 415 27.55 26.41 -23.91
N GLY A 416 27.54 26.18 -22.60
CA GLY A 416 27.38 24.85 -22.03
C GLY A 416 25.89 24.53 -21.87
N ILE A 417 25.43 23.44 -22.48
CA ILE A 417 24.13 22.84 -22.19
C ILE A 417 24.35 21.93 -20.97
N SER A 418 23.71 22.25 -19.84
CA SER A 418 23.56 21.30 -18.73
C SER A 418 22.30 20.46 -18.94
N GLY A 419 22.21 19.28 -18.34
CA GLY A 419 21.11 18.33 -18.52
C GLY A 419 21.51 17.17 -19.43
N TYR A 420 21.76 16.01 -18.83
CA TYR A 420 22.19 14.79 -19.51
C TYR A 420 21.24 13.64 -19.18
N LEU A 421 20.96 12.80 -20.17
CA LEU A 421 20.52 11.44 -19.93
C LEU A 421 21.64 10.52 -20.44
N ASN A 422 22.27 9.79 -19.54
CA ASN A 422 23.38 8.89 -19.87
C ASN A 422 22.88 7.46 -19.99
N LEU A 423 23.23 6.79 -21.08
CA LEU A 423 23.04 5.36 -21.30
C LEU A 423 24.40 4.67 -21.10
N GLY A 424 24.51 3.84 -20.07
CA GLY A 424 25.76 3.17 -19.70
C GLY A 424 26.85 4.09 -19.16
N ASN A 425 28.02 3.49 -18.90
CA ASN A 425 29.17 4.16 -18.24
C ASN A 425 30.54 3.67 -18.74
N ASP A 426 30.66 3.34 -20.02
CA ASP A 426 31.88 2.82 -20.66
C ASP A 426 32.34 1.44 -20.14
N VAL A 427 31.45 0.71 -19.46
CA VAL A 427 31.68 -0.66 -18.99
C VAL A 427 30.54 -1.54 -19.46
N GLN A 428 30.88 -2.60 -20.19
CA GLN A 428 29.93 -3.49 -20.85
C GLN A 428 28.82 -4.06 -19.95
N GLU A 429 29.12 -4.38 -18.68
CA GLU A 429 28.14 -4.89 -17.70
C GLU A 429 27.01 -3.90 -17.42
N TYR A 430 27.26 -2.60 -17.61
CA TYR A 430 26.30 -1.53 -17.35
C TYR A 430 25.73 -0.94 -18.64
N ASP A 431 25.99 -1.55 -19.80
CA ASP A 431 25.43 -1.10 -21.07
C ASP A 431 23.89 -1.11 -20.97
N PHE A 432 23.27 0.01 -21.33
CA PHE A 432 21.83 0.21 -21.28
C PHE A 432 21.20 0.08 -22.66
N LYS A 433 20.16 -0.73 -22.82
CA LYS A 433 19.54 -0.97 -24.13
C LYS A 433 18.34 -0.06 -24.41
N VAL A 434 18.17 0.33 -25.66
CA VAL A 434 17.00 1.05 -26.16
C VAL A 434 16.49 0.37 -27.41
N ASP A 435 15.31 -0.24 -27.32
CA ASP A 435 14.65 -0.91 -28.44
C ASP A 435 13.51 -0.05 -28.96
N ILE A 436 13.61 0.45 -30.19
CA ILE A 436 12.56 1.21 -30.86
C ILE A 436 11.81 0.27 -31.82
N LEU A 437 10.60 -0.12 -31.41
CA LEU A 437 9.80 -1.09 -32.12
C LEU A 437 9.27 -0.55 -33.46
N ASN A 438 8.73 -1.46 -34.25
CA ASN A 438 8.28 -1.20 -35.62
C ASN A 438 7.34 0.00 -35.73
N GLY A 439 7.73 0.99 -36.54
CA GLY A 439 6.97 2.23 -36.74
C GLY A 439 6.90 3.18 -35.54
N ALA A 440 7.59 2.90 -34.43
CA ALA A 440 7.64 3.78 -33.27
C ALA A 440 8.70 4.88 -33.43
N ASN A 441 8.50 6.01 -32.74
CA ASN A 441 9.44 7.12 -32.75
C ASN A 441 9.75 7.57 -31.32
N LEU A 442 11.03 7.58 -30.96
CA LEU A 442 11.51 8.21 -29.74
C LEU A 442 12.00 9.63 -30.03
N LYS A 443 11.34 10.63 -29.46
CA LYS A 443 11.65 12.05 -29.68
C LYS A 443 12.39 12.67 -28.50
N ILE A 444 13.54 13.29 -28.74
CA ILE A 444 14.35 13.99 -27.75
C ILE A 444 14.13 15.50 -27.93
N TYR A 445 13.57 16.20 -26.96
CA TYR A 445 13.18 17.61 -27.12
C TYR A 445 14.25 18.64 -26.72
N SER A 446 15.14 18.31 -25.80
CA SER A 446 16.14 19.22 -25.25
C SER A 446 17.26 18.44 -24.58
N GLY A 447 18.31 19.14 -24.13
CA GLY A 447 19.44 18.55 -23.41
C GLY A 447 20.28 17.60 -24.26
N ILE A 448 21.07 16.76 -23.59
CA ILE A 448 22.02 15.84 -24.23
C ILE A 448 21.64 14.40 -23.88
N LEU A 449 21.36 13.58 -24.90
CA LEU A 449 21.36 12.13 -24.76
C LEU A 449 22.79 11.64 -25.01
N SER A 450 23.44 11.02 -24.02
CA SER A 450 24.78 10.45 -24.16
C SER A 450 24.71 8.93 -24.19
N CYS A 451 25.29 8.34 -25.21
CA CYS A 451 25.46 6.89 -25.34
C CYS A 451 26.91 6.52 -25.01
N ASN A 452 27.12 6.04 -23.79
CA ASN A 452 28.41 5.58 -23.26
C ASN A 452 28.47 4.04 -23.20
N ASN A 453 27.63 3.36 -23.98
CA ASN A 453 27.63 1.92 -24.05
C ASN A 453 28.80 1.43 -24.90
N THR A 454 29.39 0.29 -24.53
CA THR A 454 30.49 -0.32 -25.27
C THR A 454 30.01 -1.24 -26.40
N LEU A 455 28.79 -1.77 -26.30
CA LEU A 455 28.13 -2.54 -27.34
C LEU A 455 27.51 -1.64 -28.41
N ASP A 456 27.78 -1.98 -29.67
CA ASP A 456 27.29 -1.26 -30.84
C ASP A 456 25.77 -1.39 -31.05
N SER A 457 25.16 -2.43 -30.49
CA SER A 457 23.72 -2.75 -30.63
C SER A 457 22.88 -2.22 -29.48
N CYS A 458 23.36 -1.21 -28.77
CA CYS A 458 22.69 -0.69 -27.58
C CYS A 458 21.47 0.21 -27.86
N ILE A 459 21.37 0.81 -29.05
CA ILE A 459 20.15 1.49 -29.50
C ILE A 459 19.73 0.86 -30.83
N CYS A 460 18.62 0.14 -30.83
CA CYS A 460 18.13 -0.61 -31.99
C CYS A 460 16.82 -0.01 -32.53
N THR A 461 16.78 0.25 -33.83
CA THR A 461 15.57 0.60 -34.59
C THR A 461 15.16 -0.59 -35.45
N ASN A 462 14.01 -1.20 -35.10
CA ASN A 462 13.65 -2.52 -35.60
C ASN A 462 13.12 -2.57 -37.04
N ASP A 463 12.73 -1.44 -37.64
CA ASP A 463 12.35 -1.37 -39.04
C ASP A 463 12.66 -0.01 -39.66
N SER A 464 12.51 0.10 -40.98
CA SER A 464 12.75 1.35 -41.72
C SER A 464 11.84 2.52 -41.35
N MET A 465 10.77 2.26 -40.58
CA MET A 465 9.80 3.27 -40.15
C MET A 465 10.10 3.75 -38.72
N SER A 466 10.88 3.00 -37.94
CA SER A 466 11.22 3.37 -36.58
C SER A 466 12.35 4.40 -36.54
N CYS A 467 12.21 5.37 -35.63
CA CYS A 467 13.01 6.58 -35.64
C CYS A 467 13.51 6.95 -34.24
N LEU A 468 14.77 7.36 -34.16
CA LEU A 468 15.32 8.15 -33.06
C LEU A 468 15.41 9.61 -33.51
N SER A 469 14.52 10.47 -33.01
CA SER A 469 14.37 11.84 -33.51
C SER A 469 14.87 12.88 -32.50
N PHE A 470 15.79 13.74 -32.90
CA PHE A 470 16.30 14.84 -32.08
C PHE A 470 15.69 16.16 -32.55
N MET A 471 14.97 16.84 -31.65
CA MET A 471 14.35 18.14 -31.91
C MET A 471 15.37 19.29 -31.79
N ALA A 472 15.02 20.47 -32.28
CA ALA A 472 15.87 21.65 -32.18
C ALA A 472 16.25 21.94 -30.71
N GLY A 473 17.56 22.10 -30.45
CA GLY A 473 18.09 22.32 -29.11
C GLY A 473 18.50 21.05 -28.35
N SER A 474 18.21 19.86 -28.89
CA SER A 474 18.73 18.60 -28.37
C SER A 474 20.04 18.18 -29.05
N HIS A 475 20.82 17.36 -28.35
CA HIS A 475 22.09 16.82 -28.82
C HIS A 475 22.15 15.32 -28.60
N PHE A 476 22.81 14.63 -29.53
CA PHE A 476 23.18 13.23 -29.39
C PHE A 476 24.69 13.08 -29.31
N ASP A 477 25.16 12.49 -28.21
CA ASP A 477 26.58 12.21 -27.96
C ASP A 477 26.80 10.70 -28.04
N VAL A 478 27.74 10.27 -28.87
CA VAL A 478 28.07 8.86 -29.11
C VAL A 478 29.55 8.63 -28.81
N CYS A 479 29.84 7.83 -27.78
CA CYS A 479 31.20 7.64 -27.27
C CYS A 479 31.93 6.42 -27.84
N HIS A 480 31.19 5.42 -28.33
CA HIS A 480 31.69 4.21 -28.99
C HIS A 480 30.88 3.94 -30.25
N ASP A 481 31.34 3.00 -31.08
CA ASP A 481 30.62 2.61 -32.30
C ASP A 481 29.16 2.27 -32.00
N LEU A 482 28.25 2.70 -32.89
CA LEU A 482 26.81 2.52 -32.72
C LEU A 482 26.20 2.04 -34.03
N ASN A 483 25.52 0.89 -34.00
CA ASN A 483 24.71 0.39 -35.08
C ASN A 483 23.23 0.52 -34.73
N ILE A 484 22.54 1.46 -35.38
CA ILE A 484 21.13 1.71 -35.08
C ILE A 484 20.16 0.68 -35.67
N GLY A 485 20.63 -0.25 -36.50
CA GLY A 485 19.75 -1.23 -37.16
C GLY A 485 19.10 -0.69 -38.45
N SER A 486 17.82 -1.00 -38.66
CA SER A 486 17.14 -0.82 -39.96
C SER A 486 16.39 0.50 -40.12
N GLY A 487 16.22 1.25 -39.04
CA GLY A 487 15.54 2.55 -39.03
C GLY A 487 16.47 3.72 -39.25
N GLN A 488 16.17 4.85 -38.61
CA GLN A 488 16.91 6.09 -38.83
C GLN A 488 17.05 6.98 -37.59
N ILE A 489 18.16 7.72 -37.55
CA ILE A 489 18.30 8.92 -36.71
C ILE A 489 17.83 10.13 -37.52
N VAL A 490 16.93 10.94 -36.95
CA VAL A 490 16.40 12.14 -37.59
C VAL A 490 16.78 13.37 -36.77
N LEU A 491 17.54 14.30 -37.36
CA LEU A 491 17.94 15.55 -36.73
C LEU A 491 17.06 16.69 -37.26
N TYR A 492 16.28 17.34 -36.38
CA TYR A 492 15.42 18.47 -36.74
C TYR A 492 16.03 19.82 -36.32
N GLY A 493 16.02 20.77 -37.24
CA GLY A 493 16.57 22.11 -37.05
C GLY A 493 18.04 22.07 -36.60
N GLY A 494 18.36 22.91 -35.62
CA GLY A 494 19.70 23.00 -35.02
C GLY A 494 20.09 21.84 -34.10
N ALA A 495 19.49 20.66 -34.21
CA ALA A 495 19.88 19.48 -33.41
C ALA A 495 21.34 19.09 -33.67
N GLY A 496 22.07 18.78 -32.60
CA GLY A 496 23.48 18.42 -32.61
C GLY A 496 23.70 16.91 -32.63
N LEU A 497 24.78 16.48 -33.29
CA LEU A 497 25.30 15.11 -33.25
C LEU A 497 26.81 15.20 -33.05
N ARG A 498 27.33 14.55 -32.00
CA ARG A 498 28.75 14.52 -31.66
C ARG A 498 29.20 13.08 -31.48
N THR A 499 30.32 12.74 -32.10
CA THR A 499 31.00 11.45 -31.93
C THR A 499 32.32 11.68 -31.22
N PHE A 500 32.61 10.88 -30.20
CA PHE A 500 33.88 10.90 -29.47
C PHE A 500 34.71 9.67 -29.86
N ASN A 501 36.01 9.69 -29.59
CA ASN A 501 36.91 8.54 -29.80
C ASN A 501 36.91 7.94 -31.21
N ASN A 502 36.56 8.72 -32.24
CA ASN A 502 36.34 8.26 -33.62
C ASN A 502 35.23 7.22 -33.77
N ALA A 503 34.23 7.23 -32.88
CA ALA A 503 33.05 6.38 -32.95
C ALA A 503 32.34 6.51 -34.31
N ILE A 504 31.97 5.36 -34.88
CA ILE A 504 31.26 5.24 -36.15
C ILE A 504 29.79 4.93 -35.86
N ILE A 505 28.91 5.73 -36.46
CA ILE A 505 27.47 5.45 -36.46
C ILE A 505 27.10 4.74 -37.76
N SER A 506 26.68 3.48 -37.66
CA SER A 506 26.18 2.66 -38.77
C SER A 506 24.66 2.71 -38.82
N GLY A 507 24.11 3.15 -39.95
CA GLY A 507 22.68 3.22 -40.21
C GLY A 507 22.27 4.49 -40.96
N SER A 508 20.96 4.71 -41.11
CA SER A 508 20.44 5.88 -41.83
C SER A 508 20.39 7.10 -40.92
N ILE A 509 20.97 8.22 -41.36
CA ILE A 509 20.89 9.51 -40.67
C ILE A 509 20.30 10.55 -41.63
N SER A 510 19.23 11.22 -41.21
CA SER A 510 18.57 12.28 -41.97
C SER A 510 18.58 13.60 -41.19
N ARG A 511 18.71 14.72 -41.91
CA ARG A 511 18.68 16.07 -41.34
C ARG A 511 17.58 16.88 -42.01
N HIS A 512 16.66 17.40 -41.20
CA HIS A 512 15.54 18.24 -41.60
C HIS A 512 15.80 19.64 -41.06
N ASN A 513 16.01 20.61 -41.96
CA ASN A 513 16.26 22.00 -41.58
C ASN A 513 14.98 22.73 -41.18
#